data_AF-A0A8J4C033-F1
#
_entry.id   AF-A0A8J4C033-F1
#
_cell.length_a   1.000
_cell.length_b   1.000
_cell.length_c   1.000
_cell.angle_alpha   90.00
_cell.angle_beta   90.00
_cell.angle_gamma   90.00
#
_symmetry.space_group_name_H-M   'P 1'
#
loop_
_entity.id
_entity.type
_entity.pdbx_description
1 polymer ?
#
loop_
_entity_poly.entity_id
_entity_poly.type
_entity_poly.pdbx_seq_one_letter_code
_entity_poly.pdbx_strand_id
1 'polypeptide(L)'
;MVGIRFSCPLKRYEKFGLSAHHVRCLSPPLRCPAAVGGVRPTDNQSLEITKLTDDIRQAEARLAALFEPGRPMPRAGMVAAMRQEVSELKANLAAIMSGSSSEVMVDAQPESDDELAERARQAFLEIERLVGPKSGGLYAQDDAAGIAVLEAENERLRLEATALLLRQQQLEELVERHNLGRQ
;
A
#
# COMPACT_ATOMS: atom_id res chain seq x y z
N MET A 1 -14.16 -20.59 -10.05
CA MET A 1 -12.69 -20.46 -10.06
C MET A 1 -12.26 -20.20 -11.50
N VAL A 2 -11.81 -18.99 -11.82
CA VAL A 2 -11.31 -18.65 -13.15
C VAL A 2 -9.80 -18.43 -13.02
N GLY A 3 -9.02 -19.37 -13.53
CA GLY A 3 -7.56 -19.28 -13.55
C GLY A 3 -7.10 -18.30 -14.62
N ILE A 4 -6.41 -17.24 -14.23
CA ILE A 4 -5.79 -16.29 -15.15
C ILE A 4 -4.51 -16.94 -15.68
N ARG A 5 -4.54 -17.39 -16.94
CA ARG A 5 -3.34 -17.80 -17.68
C ARG A 5 -2.65 -16.55 -18.22
N PHE A 6 -1.43 -16.28 -17.75
CA PHE A 6 -0.54 -15.29 -18.36
C PHE A 6 -0.06 -15.81 -19.72
N SER A 7 -0.81 -15.54 -20.77
CA SER A 7 -0.34 -15.68 -22.14
C SER A 7 0.51 -14.47 -22.54
N CYS A 8 1.75 -14.71 -22.94
CA CYS A 8 2.78 -13.73 -23.32
C CYS A 8 2.31 -12.65 -24.30
N PRO A 9 2.74 -11.39 -24.16
CA PRO A 9 2.50 -10.33 -25.13
C PRO A 9 3.66 -10.26 -26.13
N LEU A 10 3.79 -11.23 -27.02
CA LEU A 10 4.80 -11.20 -28.10
C LEU A 10 4.13 -11.41 -29.46
N LYS A 11 3.16 -10.54 -29.80
CA LYS A 11 2.59 -10.46 -31.15
C LYS A 11 2.26 -9.03 -31.57
N ARG A 12 3.18 -8.07 -31.40
CA ARG A 12 2.96 -6.68 -31.84
C ARG A 12 4.11 -6.00 -32.58
N TYR A 13 5.10 -6.74 -33.09
CA TYR A 13 6.26 -6.13 -33.77
C TYR A 13 6.41 -6.45 -35.27
N GLU A 14 5.37 -6.93 -35.96
CA GLU A 14 5.45 -7.09 -37.43
C GLU A 14 5.22 -5.79 -38.23
N LYS A 15 4.60 -4.76 -37.63
CA LYS A 15 4.32 -3.49 -38.34
C LYS A 15 5.53 -2.56 -38.51
N PHE A 16 6.69 -2.91 -37.96
CA PHE A 16 7.89 -2.05 -37.98
C PHE A 16 9.05 -2.59 -38.83
N GLY A 17 8.86 -3.68 -39.59
CA GLY A 17 9.90 -4.20 -40.49
C GLY A 17 11.20 -4.62 -39.79
N LEU A 18 11.16 -4.87 -38.48
CA LEU A 18 12.32 -5.28 -37.71
C LEU A 18 12.49 -6.81 -37.82
N SER A 19 13.53 -7.21 -38.55
CA SER A 19 13.98 -8.60 -38.66
C SER A 19 14.28 -9.19 -37.27
N ALA A 20 13.67 -10.35 -36.97
CA ALA A 20 13.70 -11.04 -35.69
C ALA A 20 15.10 -11.56 -35.26
N HIS A 21 16.16 -11.26 -36.01
CA HIS A 21 17.49 -11.84 -35.80
C HIS A 21 18.44 -11.04 -34.91
N HIS A 22 18.02 -9.89 -34.34
CA HIS A 22 18.94 -9.00 -33.61
C HIS A 22 18.46 -8.51 -32.23
N VAL A 23 17.53 -9.20 -31.57
CA VAL A 23 17.26 -8.95 -30.16
C VAL A 23 17.93 -10.03 -29.31
N ARG A 24 19.26 -9.93 -29.16
CA ARG A 24 19.93 -10.60 -28.04
C ARG A 24 19.58 -9.83 -26.77
N CYS A 25 18.57 -10.30 -26.06
CA CYS A 25 18.30 -9.88 -24.68
C CYS A 25 19.49 -10.28 -23.81
N LEU A 26 20.48 -9.39 -23.71
CA LEU A 26 21.49 -9.42 -22.65
C LEU A 26 20.79 -9.04 -21.34
N SER A 27 20.02 -9.99 -20.83
CA SER A 27 19.49 -9.93 -19.48
C SER A 27 20.65 -10.21 -18.54
N PRO A 28 21.00 -9.33 -17.59
CA PRO A 28 21.96 -9.69 -16.56
C PRO A 28 21.40 -10.91 -15.79
N PRO A 29 22.25 -11.87 -15.39
CA PRO A 29 21.80 -13.00 -14.59
C PRO A 29 21.22 -12.43 -13.29
N LEU A 30 19.90 -12.55 -13.14
CA LEU A 30 19.22 -12.30 -11.88
C LEU A 30 19.79 -13.32 -10.88
N ARG A 31 20.80 -12.90 -10.12
CA ARG A 31 21.19 -13.57 -8.89
C ARG A 31 19.93 -13.64 -8.05
N CYS A 32 19.35 -14.83 -7.97
CA CYS A 32 18.35 -15.13 -6.98
C CYS A 32 18.99 -14.79 -5.63
N PRO A 33 18.44 -13.87 -4.82
CA PRO A 33 18.85 -13.81 -3.43
C PRO A 33 18.61 -15.22 -2.89
N ALA A 34 19.67 -15.79 -2.32
CA ALA A 34 19.63 -17.10 -1.68
C ALA A 34 18.38 -17.15 -0.80
N ALA A 35 17.53 -18.14 -1.05
CA ALA A 35 16.37 -18.39 -0.21
C ALA A 35 16.86 -18.48 1.23
N VAL A 36 16.58 -17.43 2.00
CA VAL A 36 16.75 -17.39 3.45
C VAL A 36 16.06 -18.65 3.96
N GLY A 37 16.84 -19.48 4.65
CA GLY A 37 16.43 -20.81 5.09
C GLY A 37 15.07 -20.74 5.75
N GLY A 38 14.06 -21.31 5.09
CA GLY A 38 12.76 -21.52 5.69
C GLY A 38 12.95 -22.44 6.89
N VAL A 39 12.97 -21.83 8.08
CA VAL A 39 12.80 -22.56 9.33
C VAL A 39 11.47 -23.28 9.17
N ARG A 40 11.53 -24.61 9.04
CA ARG A 40 10.31 -25.42 9.02
C ARG A 40 9.56 -25.09 10.31
N PRO A 41 8.31 -24.61 10.24
CA PRO A 41 7.52 -24.40 11.44
C PRO A 41 7.50 -25.73 12.19
N THR A 42 7.82 -25.67 13.47
CA THR A 42 7.71 -26.85 14.34
C THR A 42 6.26 -27.32 14.32
N ASP A 43 6.01 -28.63 14.42
CA ASP A 43 4.65 -29.20 14.29
C ASP A 43 3.62 -28.51 15.23
N ASN A 44 4.09 -27.97 16.36
CA ASN A 44 3.28 -27.19 17.30
C ASN A 44 2.89 -25.80 16.77
N GLN A 45 3.82 -25.08 16.11
CA GLN A 45 3.54 -23.77 15.50
C GLN A 45 2.57 -23.91 14.32
N SER A 46 2.68 -24.99 13.54
CA SER A 46 1.73 -25.24 12.46
C SER A 46 0.30 -25.42 12.97
N LEU A 47 0.10 -26.12 14.08
CA LEU A 47 -1.23 -26.26 14.70
C LEU A 47 -1.78 -24.91 15.21
N GLU A 48 -0.94 -24.10 15.87
CA GLU A 48 -1.33 -22.77 16.33
C GLU A 48 -1.68 -21.81 15.19
N ILE A 49 -0.90 -21.84 14.10
CA ILE A 49 -1.19 -21.07 12.88
C ILE A 49 -2.54 -21.47 12.29
N THR A 50 -2.82 -22.78 12.18
CA THR A 50 -4.11 -23.24 11.63
C THR A 50 -5.28 -22.79 12.50
N LYS A 51 -5.15 -22.91 13.83
CA LYS A 51 -6.17 -22.47 14.77
C LYS A 51 -6.42 -20.96 14.69
N LEU A 52 -5.36 -20.15 14.72
CA LEU A 52 -5.49 -18.68 14.59
C LEU A 52 -6.09 -18.27 13.24
N THR A 53 -5.75 -19.00 12.17
CA THR A 53 -6.33 -18.74 10.85
C THR A 53 -7.83 -19.02 10.83
N ASP A 54 -8.27 -20.12 11.47
CA ASP A 54 -9.69 -20.43 11.62
C ASP A 54 -10.43 -19.41 12.51
N ASP A 55 -9.81 -18.99 13.62
CA ASP A 55 -10.36 -17.97 14.52
C ASP A 55 -10.53 -16.62 13.81
N ILE A 56 -9.54 -16.20 13.00
CA ILE A 56 -9.62 -15.00 12.15
C ILE A 56 -10.78 -15.12 11.17
N ARG A 57 -10.86 -16.24 10.45
CA ARG A 57 -11.93 -16.48 9.46
C ARG A 57 -13.31 -16.42 10.12
N GLN A 58 -13.46 -16.99 11.32
CA GLN A 58 -14.71 -16.96 12.07
C GLN A 58 -15.04 -15.55 12.57
N ALA A 59 -14.06 -14.79 13.04
CA ALA A 59 -14.25 -13.39 13.44
C ALA A 59 -14.65 -12.50 12.26
N GLU A 60 -14.03 -12.67 11.09
CA GLU A 60 -14.38 -11.95 9.86
C GLU A 60 -15.79 -12.31 9.38
N ALA A 61 -16.19 -13.59 9.43
CA ALA A 61 -17.55 -14.01 9.11
C ALA A 61 -18.58 -13.39 10.06
N ARG A 62 -18.29 -13.31 11.37
CA ARG A 62 -19.14 -12.64 12.35
C ARG A 62 -19.27 -11.14 12.05
N LEU A 63 -18.17 -10.48 11.69
CA LEU A 63 -18.18 -9.06 11.30
C LEU A 63 -18.98 -8.84 10.02
N ALA A 64 -18.82 -9.70 9.01
CA ALA A 64 -19.55 -9.63 7.75
C ALA A 64 -21.07 -9.84 7.94
N ALA A 65 -21.46 -10.75 8.85
CA ALA A 65 -22.88 -11.00 9.16
C ALA A 65 -23.61 -9.77 9.72
N LEU A 66 -22.89 -8.82 10.32
CA LEU A 66 -23.49 -7.55 10.76
C LEU A 66 -23.93 -6.64 9.61
N PHE A 67 -23.42 -6.87 8.40
CA PHE A 67 -23.71 -6.09 7.20
C PHE A 67 -24.62 -6.84 6.22
N GLU A 68 -25.32 -7.89 6.67
CA GLU A 68 -26.31 -8.58 5.84
C GLU A 68 -27.42 -7.62 5.36
N PRO A 69 -27.77 -7.62 4.06
CA PRO A 69 -28.85 -6.80 3.54
C PRO A 69 -30.16 -7.06 4.26
N GLY A 70 -30.82 -6.02 4.76
CA GLY A 70 -32.10 -6.12 5.46
C GLY A 70 -32.02 -6.10 6.99
N ARG A 71 -30.80 -6.09 7.57
CA ARG A 71 -30.61 -5.80 9.00
C ARG A 71 -30.43 -4.30 9.26
N PRO A 72 -30.84 -3.79 10.44
CA PRO A 72 -30.53 -2.42 10.83
C PRO A 72 -29.01 -2.22 10.91
N MET A 73 -28.54 -1.04 10.51
CA MET A 73 -27.11 -0.74 10.48
C MET A 73 -26.49 -0.89 11.88
N PRO A 74 -25.41 -1.68 12.04
CA PRO A 74 -24.79 -1.89 13.34
C PRO A 74 -24.18 -0.60 13.89
N ARG A 75 -24.13 -0.47 15.22
CA ARG A 75 -23.51 0.68 15.88
C ARG A 75 -22.01 0.74 15.56
N ALA A 76 -21.51 1.93 15.25
CA ALA A 76 -20.10 2.13 14.87
C ALA A 76 -19.11 1.57 15.92
N GLY A 77 -19.38 1.76 17.21
CA GLY A 77 -18.52 1.22 18.27
C GLY A 77 -18.45 -0.32 18.33
N MET A 78 -19.53 -1.01 17.94
CA MET A 78 -19.54 -2.48 17.86
C MET A 78 -18.69 -2.97 16.69
N VAL A 79 -18.82 -2.32 15.54
CA VAL A 79 -18.00 -2.61 14.35
C VAL A 79 -16.52 -2.33 14.63
N ALA A 80 -16.20 -1.23 15.31
CA ALA A 80 -14.85 -0.88 15.70
C ALA A 80 -14.23 -1.93 16.64
N ALA A 81 -14.96 -2.36 17.67
CA ALA A 81 -14.51 -3.40 18.58
C ALA A 81 -14.23 -4.74 17.86
N MET A 82 -15.11 -5.16 16.95
CA MET A 82 -14.91 -6.40 16.19
C MET A 82 -13.77 -6.29 15.16
N ARG A 83 -13.54 -5.11 14.57
CA ARG A 83 -12.37 -4.86 13.71
C ARG A 83 -11.06 -4.91 14.51
N GLN A 84 -11.07 -4.38 15.72
CA GLN A 84 -9.93 -4.44 16.64
C GLN A 84 -9.61 -5.90 16.99
N GLU A 85 -10.61 -6.71 17.36
CA GLU A 85 -10.44 -8.16 17.63
C GLU A 85 -9.81 -8.89 16.42
N VAL A 86 -10.30 -8.65 15.20
CA VAL A 86 -9.72 -9.22 13.97
C VAL A 86 -8.28 -8.76 13.76
N SER A 87 -7.98 -7.50 14.04
CA SER A 87 -6.63 -6.93 13.91
C SER A 87 -5.65 -7.57 14.90
N GLU A 88 -6.07 -7.77 16.15
CA GLU A 88 -5.25 -8.41 17.20
C GLU A 88 -4.95 -9.87 16.86
N LEU A 89 -5.95 -10.63 16.38
CA LEU A 89 -5.74 -12.00 15.93
C LEU A 89 -4.77 -12.09 14.74
N LYS A 90 -4.86 -11.16 13.79
CA LYS A 90 -3.93 -11.05 12.66
C LYS A 90 -2.52 -10.67 13.10
N ALA A 91 -2.38 -9.76 14.07
CA ALA A 91 -1.10 -9.38 14.63
C ALA A 91 -0.43 -10.57 15.35
N ASN A 92 -1.20 -11.36 16.10
CA ASN A 92 -0.71 -12.59 16.75
C ASN A 92 -0.26 -13.64 15.72
N LEU A 93 -1.04 -13.83 14.65
CA LEU A 93 -0.66 -14.71 13.55
C LEU A 93 0.65 -14.22 12.89
N ALA A 94 0.76 -12.93 12.62
CA ALA A 94 1.97 -12.33 12.03
C ALA A 94 3.19 -12.48 12.94
N ALA A 95 3.05 -12.32 14.26
CA ALA A 95 4.12 -12.51 15.22
C ALA A 95 4.62 -13.96 15.24
N ILE A 96 3.72 -14.95 15.19
CA ILE A 96 4.08 -16.38 15.15
C ILE A 96 4.73 -16.75 13.82
N MET A 97 4.19 -16.24 12.70
CA MET A 97 4.77 -16.44 11.37
C MET A 97 6.11 -15.72 11.20
N SER A 98 6.35 -14.63 11.94
CA SER A 98 7.58 -13.83 11.88
C SER A 98 8.62 -14.24 12.93
N GLY A 99 8.46 -15.38 13.60
CA GLY A 99 9.26 -15.79 14.75
C GLY A 99 10.77 -16.06 14.52
N SER A 100 11.53 -15.14 13.90
CA SER A 100 13.00 -15.19 13.72
C SER A 100 13.59 -14.01 12.91
N SER A 101 13.23 -12.74 13.14
CA SER A 101 14.04 -11.61 12.61
C SER A 101 13.77 -10.29 13.31
N SER A 102 14.13 -10.21 14.60
CA SER A 102 14.21 -8.93 15.31
C SER A 102 15.64 -8.41 15.27
N GLU A 103 16.06 -7.86 14.14
CA GLU A 103 17.10 -6.82 14.10
C GLU A 103 16.64 -5.71 13.15
N VAL A 104 16.19 -4.63 13.77
CA VAL A 104 16.00 -3.33 13.17
C VAL A 104 17.38 -2.78 12.82
N MET A 105 17.76 -2.79 11.54
CA MET A 105 18.81 -1.89 11.05
C MET A 105 18.15 -0.78 10.25
N VAL A 106 17.92 0.33 10.94
CA VAL A 106 17.77 1.65 10.33
C VAL A 106 19.14 2.05 9.80
N ASP A 107 19.15 2.30 8.50
CA ASP A 107 20.21 2.83 7.66
C ASP A 107 20.72 4.20 8.15
N ALA A 108 22.03 4.49 8.12
CA ALA A 108 22.55 5.86 8.01
C ALA A 108 24.09 5.91 7.96
N GLN A 109 24.60 6.61 6.93
CA GLN A 109 25.93 7.22 6.90
C GLN A 109 26.20 8.09 8.13
N PRO A 110 27.48 8.28 8.53
CA PRO A 110 27.83 9.17 9.63
C PRO A 110 27.74 10.65 9.16
N GLU A 111 26.60 11.30 9.39
CA GLU A 111 26.54 12.76 9.51
C GLU A 111 27.22 13.14 10.83
N SER A 112 28.02 14.21 10.84
CA SER A 112 28.85 14.57 11.99
C SER A 112 28.01 14.98 13.20
N ASP A 113 28.47 14.63 14.40
CA ASP A 113 27.75 14.80 15.67
C ASP A 113 27.27 16.24 15.95
N ASP A 114 27.97 17.24 15.40
CA ASP A 114 27.59 18.65 15.53
C ASP A 114 26.32 18.98 14.73
N GLU A 115 26.15 18.44 13.52
CA GLU A 115 24.95 18.65 12.71
C GLU A 115 23.74 17.92 13.31
N LEU A 116 23.97 16.74 13.90
CA LEU A 116 22.95 16.00 14.63
C LEU A 116 22.48 16.78 15.87
N ALA A 117 23.41 17.39 16.61
CA ALA A 117 23.09 18.19 17.79
C ALA A 117 22.33 19.48 17.44
N GLU A 118 22.62 20.11 16.31
CA GLU A 118 21.91 21.30 15.81
C GLU A 118 20.49 20.93 15.33
N ARG A 119 20.36 19.83 14.57
CA ARG A 119 19.07 19.33 14.07
C ARG A 119 18.18 18.83 15.20
N ALA A 120 18.74 18.19 16.23
CA ALA A 120 18.00 17.76 17.42
C ALA A 120 17.45 18.96 18.23
N ARG A 121 18.23 20.03 18.39
CA ARG A 121 17.77 21.26 19.06
C ARG A 121 16.67 21.96 18.28
N GLN A 122 16.78 22.01 16.95
CA GLN A 122 15.74 22.58 16.08
C GLN A 122 14.45 21.75 16.10
N ALA A 123 14.57 20.42 16.06
CA ALA A 123 13.42 19.52 16.14
C ALA A 123 12.69 19.63 17.49
N PHE A 124 13.41 19.77 18.61
CA PHE A 124 12.78 19.87 19.93
C PHE A 124 11.97 21.17 20.10
N LEU A 125 12.48 22.28 19.57
CA LEU A 125 11.77 23.57 19.59
C LEU A 125 10.54 23.58 18.66
N GLU A 126 10.58 22.86 17.53
CA GLU A 126 9.44 22.73 16.62
C GLU A 126 8.35 21.82 17.21
N ILE A 127 8.73 20.75 17.91
CA ILE A 127 7.81 19.88 18.66
C ILE A 127 7.17 20.65 19.82
N GLU A 128 7.94 21.42 20.60
CA GLU A 128 7.39 22.23 21.70
C GLU A 128 6.38 23.28 21.20
N ARG A 129 6.59 23.81 19.97
CA ARG A 129 5.64 24.72 19.30
C ARG A 129 4.37 24.02 18.80
N LEU A 130 4.47 22.75 18.40
CA LEU A 130 3.33 21.96 17.92
C LEU A 130 2.55 21.29 19.06
N VAL A 131 3.16 21.09 20.23
CA VAL A 131 2.59 20.33 21.36
C VAL A 131 2.14 21.23 22.54
N GLY A 132 2.46 22.54 22.53
CA GLY A 132 1.93 23.51 23.50
C GLY A 132 0.40 23.73 23.41
N PRO A 133 -0.30 24.02 24.52
CA PRO A 133 -1.34 23.15 25.07
C PRO A 133 -2.76 23.46 24.56
N LYS A 134 -3.50 22.43 24.14
CA LYS A 134 -4.96 22.35 24.32
C LYS A 134 -5.46 20.90 24.28
N SER A 135 -5.23 20.27 25.43
CA SER A 135 -5.98 19.20 26.08
C SER A 135 -7.27 18.69 25.39
N GLY A 136 -7.25 17.40 25.03
CA GLY A 136 -8.42 16.52 25.13
C GLY A 136 -8.97 15.93 23.82
N GLY A 137 -8.40 14.81 23.35
CA GLY A 137 -9.06 13.96 22.35
C GLY A 137 -8.13 13.21 21.39
N LEU A 138 -7.27 12.31 21.90
CA LEU A 138 -6.28 11.55 21.14
C LEU A 138 -6.82 10.70 19.97
N TYR A 139 -8.14 10.48 19.87
CA TYR A 139 -8.73 9.70 18.77
C TYR A 139 -9.36 10.56 17.66
N ALA A 140 -9.62 11.85 17.90
CA ALA A 140 -10.27 12.72 16.90
C ALA A 140 -9.25 13.52 16.07
N GLN A 141 -8.04 13.75 16.59
CA GLN A 141 -6.99 14.50 15.89
C GLN A 141 -6.29 13.67 14.81
N ASP A 142 -6.05 12.38 15.04
CA ASP A 142 -5.44 11.48 14.05
C ASP A 142 -6.38 11.30 12.84
N ASP A 143 -7.69 11.21 13.08
CA ASP A 143 -8.70 11.19 12.02
C ASP A 143 -8.73 12.52 11.26
N ALA A 144 -8.66 13.67 11.95
CA ALA A 144 -8.68 14.98 11.29
C ALA A 144 -7.42 15.22 10.42
N ALA A 145 -6.24 14.81 10.89
CA ALA A 145 -5.02 14.88 10.10
C ALA A 145 -5.06 13.92 8.91
N GLY A 146 -5.54 12.69 9.11
CA GLY A 146 -5.75 11.73 8.03
C GLY A 146 -6.75 12.21 6.98
N ILE A 147 -7.85 12.82 7.41
CA ILE A 147 -8.86 13.44 6.53
C ILE A 147 -8.23 14.59 5.73
N ALA A 148 -7.46 15.47 6.36
CA ALA A 148 -6.80 16.59 5.66
C ALA A 148 -5.82 16.11 4.57
N VAL A 149 -5.06 15.04 4.83
CA VAL A 149 -4.18 14.44 3.83
C VAL A 149 -4.98 13.85 2.67
N LEU A 150 -6.07 13.13 2.97
CA LEU A 150 -6.94 12.55 1.95
C LEU A 150 -7.65 13.62 1.12
N GLU A 151 -8.07 14.73 1.71
CA GLU A 151 -8.68 15.86 1.02
C GLU A 151 -7.67 16.55 0.09
N ALA A 152 -6.44 16.77 0.55
CA ALA A 152 -5.37 17.33 -0.27
C ALA A 152 -5.04 16.45 -1.48
N GLU A 153 -4.95 15.12 -1.28
CA GLU A 153 -4.72 14.16 -2.36
C GLU A 153 -5.92 14.08 -3.31
N ASN A 154 -7.16 14.16 -2.79
CA ASN A 154 -8.36 14.20 -3.64
C ASN A 154 -8.36 15.44 -4.54
N GLU A 155 -7.99 16.59 -4.01
CA GLU A 155 -7.89 17.83 -4.78
C GLU A 155 -6.77 17.75 -5.83
N ARG A 156 -5.61 17.20 -5.47
CA ARG A 156 -4.51 16.93 -6.41
C ARG A 156 -4.99 16.05 -7.58
N LEU A 157 -5.71 14.97 -7.29
CA LEU A 157 -6.24 14.06 -8.31
C LEU A 157 -7.29 14.72 -9.21
N ARG A 158 -8.12 15.64 -8.68
CA ARG A 158 -9.08 16.42 -9.50
C ARG A 158 -8.36 17.38 -10.45
N LEU A 159 -7.32 18.05 -9.97
CA LEU A 159 -6.49 18.93 -10.80
C LEU A 159 -5.77 18.12 -11.90
N GLU A 160 -5.26 16.94 -11.56
CA GLU A 160 -4.62 16.04 -12.53
C GLU A 160 -5.62 15.55 -13.59
N ALA A 161 -6.82 15.11 -13.17
CA ALA A 161 -7.87 14.67 -14.08
C ALA A 161 -8.33 15.78 -15.04
N THR A 162 -8.51 17.01 -14.54
CA THR A 162 -8.89 18.16 -15.39
C THR A 162 -7.79 18.54 -16.37
N ALA A 163 -6.52 18.50 -15.96
CA ALA A 163 -5.38 18.72 -16.86
C ALA A 163 -5.30 17.66 -17.98
N LEU A 164 -5.53 16.39 -17.65
CA LEU A 164 -5.56 15.31 -18.64
C LEU A 164 -6.72 15.46 -19.62
N LEU A 165 -7.91 15.84 -19.15
CA LEU A 165 -9.08 16.09 -20.01
C LEU A 165 -8.84 17.26 -20.97
N LEU A 166 -8.27 18.37 -20.49
CA LEU A 166 -7.92 19.50 -21.36
C LEU A 166 -6.88 19.11 -22.41
N ARG A 167 -5.86 18.34 -22.03
CA ARG A 167 -4.86 17.83 -22.97
C ARG A 167 -5.49 16.90 -24.00
N GLN A 168 -6.42 16.04 -23.59
CA GLN A 168 -7.14 15.17 -24.51
C GLN A 168 -7.96 15.98 -25.52
N GLN A 169 -8.70 16.99 -25.05
CA GLN A 169 -9.45 17.89 -25.93
C GLN A 169 -8.54 18.58 -26.96
N GLN A 170 -7.38 19.08 -26.55
CA GLN A 170 -6.41 19.69 -27.47
C GLN A 170 -5.90 18.71 -28.53
N LEU A 171 -5.66 17.46 -28.14
CA LEU A 171 -5.23 16.42 -29.09
C LEU A 171 -6.35 16.07 -30.07
N GLU A 172 -7.60 15.99 -29.60
CA GLU A 172 -8.77 15.76 -30.45
C GLU A 172 -8.94 16.91 -31.46
N GLU A 173 -8.82 18.17 -31.03
CA GLU A 173 -8.85 19.33 -31.92
C GLU A 173 -7.74 19.31 -32.98
N LEU A 174 -6.51 18.93 -32.60
CA LEU A 174 -5.40 18.81 -33.55
C LEU A 174 -5.64 17.69 -34.57
N VAL A 175 -6.19 16.56 -34.14
CA VAL A 175 -6.55 15.44 -35.01
C VAL A 175 -7.66 15.85 -35.98
N GLU A 176 -8.69 16.55 -35.50
CA GLU A 176 -9.77 17.08 -36.34
C GLU A 176 -9.23 18.05 -37.40
N ARG A 177 -8.41 19.03 -37.01
CA ARG A 177 -7.80 19.99 -37.94
C ARG A 177 -6.94 19.30 -39.00
N HIS A 178 -6.15 18.32 -38.59
CA HIS A 178 -5.31 17.56 -39.52
C HIS A 178 -6.13 16.69 -40.48
N ASN A 179 -7.25 16.13 -40.03
CA ASN A 179 -8.16 15.36 -40.89
C ASN A 179 -8.88 16.24 -41.90
N LEU A 180 -9.27 17.45 -41.51
CA LEU A 180 -9.88 18.44 -42.41
C LEU A 180 -8.91 18.94 -43.48
N GLY A 181 -7.61 19.09 -43.16
CA GLY A 181 -6.60 19.53 -44.12
C GLY A 181 -6.15 18.47 -45.15
N ARG A 182 -6.58 17.21 -45.01
CA ARG A 182 -6.28 16.12 -45.97
C ARG A 182 -7.39 15.86 -46.99
N GLN A 183 -8.53 16.53 -46.88
CA GLN A 183 -9.62 16.49 -47.86
C GLN A 183 -9.47 17.64 -48.85
#